data_AF-A0A444W6L3-F1
#
_entry.id   AF-A0A444W6L3-F1
#
_cell.length_a   1.000
_cell.length_b   1.000
_cell.length_c   1.000
_cell.angle_alpha   90.00
_cell.angle_beta   90.00
_cell.angle_gamma   90.00
#
_symmetry.space_group_name_H-M   'P 1'
#
loop_
_entity.id
_entity.type
_entity.pdbx_description
1 polymer ?
#
loop_
_entity_poly.entity_id
_entity_poly.type
_entity_poly.pdbx_seq_one_letter_code
_entity_poly.pdbx_strand_id
1 'polypeptide(L)'
;MKPQIKYIELKSGYSDNGPAWIGLVTFSKTGRTIYFNGKALKNLKAQGISGNYYDMETGDEYWISGVKKNGFDRHTFGSGKIAVDSRIVNEYLTIINRSELDSSKYTITDVITNDVKKQTYLIENELEEEEIFKNEILLKNPIELSNSELEAGINHLIESEVNARYNKGRRSYKEIRILFEKELTKRAEE
;
A
#
# COMPACT_ATOMS: atom_id res chain seq x y z
N MET A 1 -19.10 -2.81 3.29
CA MET A 1 -18.84 -2.55 4.73
C MET A 1 -19.29 -1.14 5.07
N LYS A 2 -19.62 -0.85 6.34
CA LYS A 2 -19.97 0.51 6.77
C LYS A 2 -18.73 1.41 6.76
N PRO A 3 -18.86 2.72 6.44
CA PRO A 3 -17.78 3.68 6.61
C PRO A 3 -17.28 3.74 8.06
N GLN A 4 -16.01 4.09 8.27
CA GLN A 4 -15.39 4.20 9.60
C GLN A 4 -14.51 5.44 9.71
N ILE A 5 -14.45 6.06 10.89
CA ILE A 5 -13.47 7.09 11.18
C ILE A 5 -12.13 6.41 11.52
N LYS A 6 -11.06 6.81 10.81
CA LYS A 6 -9.71 6.28 10.99
C LYS A 6 -8.70 7.41 11.16
N TYR A 7 -7.60 7.07 11.82
CA TYR A 7 -6.35 7.82 11.74
C TYR A 7 -5.55 7.28 10.56
N ILE A 8 -5.00 8.17 9.72
CA ILE A 8 -4.20 7.85 8.54
C ILE A 8 -2.95 8.73 8.58
N GLU A 9 -1.75 8.15 8.48
CA GLU A 9 -0.48 8.89 8.46
C GLU A 9 0.41 8.39 7.33
N LEU A 10 0.95 9.31 6.53
CA LEU A 10 1.97 8.98 5.52
C LEU A 10 3.29 8.67 6.22
N LYS A 11 3.86 7.50 5.93
CA LYS A 11 5.12 7.03 6.54
C LYS A 11 6.30 7.14 5.58
N SER A 12 6.10 6.92 4.28
CA SER A 12 7.14 7.08 3.26
C SER A 12 7.78 8.47 3.32
N GLY A 13 9.10 8.52 3.52
CA GLY A 13 9.86 9.76 3.58
C GLY A 13 9.76 10.53 4.92
N TYR A 14 9.12 9.97 5.95
CA TYR A 14 8.93 10.65 7.25
C TYR A 14 9.31 9.77 8.44
N SER A 15 9.72 10.42 9.54
CA SER A 15 10.10 9.77 10.80
C SER A 15 9.08 10.12 11.89
N ASP A 16 7.86 9.60 11.73
CA ASP A 16 6.68 9.83 12.62
C ASP A 16 6.12 11.27 12.62
N ASN A 17 6.58 12.10 11.69
CA ASN A 17 6.16 13.48 11.49
C ASN A 17 5.49 13.69 10.13
N GLY A 18 5.02 12.62 9.49
CA GLY A 18 4.39 12.70 8.19
C GLY A 18 3.02 13.37 8.26
N PRO A 19 2.53 13.91 7.12
CA PRO A 19 1.15 14.36 7.00
C PRO A 19 0.18 13.29 7.53
N ALA A 20 -0.76 13.69 8.39
CA ALA A 20 -1.73 12.78 8.96
C ALA A 20 -3.13 13.38 8.97
N TRP A 21 -4.10 12.48 8.95
CA TRP A 21 -5.52 12.78 8.85
C TRP A 21 -6.33 11.98 9.85
N ILE A 22 -7.46 12.56 10.23
CA ILE A 22 -8.59 11.84 10.80
C ILE A 22 -9.74 12.04 9.84
N GLY A 23 -10.24 10.94 9.29
CA GLY A 23 -11.20 11.02 8.22
C GLY A 23 -12.13 9.82 8.13
N LEU A 24 -13.24 10.03 7.44
CA LEU A 24 -14.19 8.98 7.13
C LEU A 24 -13.69 8.15 5.96
N VAL A 25 -13.46 6.87 6.18
CA VAL A 25 -12.99 5.95 5.16
C VAL A 25 -14.08 4.97 4.75
N THR A 26 -14.01 4.52 3.49
CA THR A 26 -14.81 3.39 3.01
C THR A 26 -13.91 2.22 2.64
N PHE A 27 -14.50 1.05 2.39
CA PHE A 27 -13.75 -0.19 2.18
C PHE A 27 -14.18 -0.87 0.88
N SER A 28 -13.25 -1.60 0.27
CA SER A 28 -13.59 -2.57 -0.77
C SER A 28 -14.49 -3.69 -0.23
N LYS A 29 -15.10 -4.47 -1.14
CA LYS A 29 -16.00 -5.58 -0.77
C LYS A 29 -15.32 -6.60 0.15
N THR A 30 -14.03 -6.84 -0.05
CA THR A 30 -13.21 -7.77 0.74
C THR A 30 -12.67 -7.14 2.03
N GLY A 31 -12.79 -5.81 2.19
CA GLY A 31 -12.23 -5.07 3.32
C GLY A 31 -10.71 -4.89 3.28
N ARG A 32 -10.04 -5.35 2.20
CA ARG A 32 -8.58 -5.28 2.06
C ARG A 32 -8.06 -3.93 1.59
N THR A 33 -8.92 -3.12 0.99
CA THR A 33 -8.59 -1.79 0.44
C THR A 33 -9.44 -0.74 1.14
N ILE A 34 -8.81 0.35 1.56
CA ILE A 34 -9.43 1.52 2.17
C ILE A 34 -9.44 2.65 1.14
N TYR A 35 -10.58 3.32 0.99
CA TYR A 35 -10.69 4.52 0.16
C TYR A 35 -10.78 5.76 1.04
N PHE A 36 -9.84 6.68 0.82
CA PHE A 36 -9.76 7.92 1.56
C PHE A 36 -9.05 9.00 0.75
N ASN A 37 -9.62 10.21 0.70
CA ASN A 37 -9.02 11.40 0.11
C ASN A 37 -8.46 11.19 -1.30
N GLY A 38 -9.25 10.57 -2.18
CA GLY A 38 -8.84 10.26 -3.55
C GLY A 38 -7.83 9.12 -3.69
N LYS A 39 -7.53 8.36 -2.61
CA LYS A 39 -6.54 7.28 -2.61
C LYS A 39 -7.19 5.91 -2.39
N ALA A 40 -6.55 4.89 -2.97
CA ALA A 40 -6.83 3.49 -2.74
C ALA A 40 -5.68 2.88 -1.94
N LEU A 41 -5.90 2.69 -0.64
CA LEU A 41 -4.89 2.23 0.30
C LEU A 41 -5.09 0.73 0.54
N LYS A 42 -4.19 -0.11 0.01
CA LYS A 42 -4.28 -1.57 0.10
C LYS A 42 -3.46 -2.10 1.27
N ASN A 43 -4.01 -3.04 2.02
CA ASN A 43 -3.37 -3.60 3.22
C ASN A 43 -2.09 -4.39 2.85
N LEU A 44 -0.99 -4.14 3.57
CA LEU A 44 0.32 -4.76 3.34
C LEU A 44 0.48 -6.16 3.96
N LYS A 45 -0.55 -6.72 4.61
CA LYS A 45 -0.54 -8.04 5.26
C LYS A 45 0.69 -8.29 6.16
N ALA A 46 1.12 -7.26 6.90
CA ALA A 46 2.32 -7.26 7.74
C ALA A 46 3.67 -7.41 6.99
N GLN A 47 3.71 -7.05 5.71
CA GLN A 47 4.93 -6.95 4.90
C GLN A 47 5.47 -5.51 4.80
N GLY A 48 4.76 -4.53 5.35
CA GLY A 48 5.20 -3.14 5.33
C GLY A 48 6.42 -2.90 6.21
N ILE A 49 7.25 -1.93 5.82
CA ILE A 49 8.45 -1.55 6.53
C ILE A 49 8.10 -0.60 7.69
N SER A 50 7.29 0.41 7.38
CA SER A 50 6.97 1.55 8.24
C SER A 50 5.46 1.78 8.39
N GLY A 51 4.66 1.34 7.41
CA GLY A 51 3.21 1.39 7.39
C GLY A 51 2.55 0.01 7.38
N ASN A 52 1.23 -0.01 7.41
CA ASN A 52 0.41 -1.23 7.31
C ASN A 52 -0.54 -1.23 6.08
N TYR A 53 -0.56 -0.12 5.33
CA TYR A 53 -1.19 0.02 4.02
C TYR A 53 -0.22 0.70 3.06
N TYR A 54 -0.46 0.57 1.76
CA TYR A 54 0.22 1.34 0.73
C TYR A 54 -0.78 1.94 -0.25
N ASP A 55 -0.47 3.10 -0.81
CA ASP A 55 -1.22 3.70 -1.91
C ASP A 55 -0.94 2.95 -3.20
N MET A 56 -1.98 2.42 -3.83
CA MET A 56 -1.86 1.58 -5.02
C MET A 56 -1.29 2.32 -6.22
N GLU A 57 -1.39 3.65 -6.27
CA GLU A 57 -0.87 4.46 -7.37
C GLU A 57 0.62 4.81 -7.20
N THR A 58 1.05 5.10 -5.97
CA THR A 58 2.38 5.67 -5.70
C THR A 58 3.33 4.69 -5.02
N GLY A 59 2.81 3.63 -4.41
CA GLY A 59 3.58 2.71 -3.56
C GLY A 59 3.87 3.26 -2.16
N ASP A 60 3.45 4.49 -1.84
CA ASP A 60 3.74 5.11 -0.55
C ASP A 60 3.07 4.35 0.61
N GLU A 61 3.82 4.10 1.67
CA GLU A 61 3.32 3.42 2.86
C GLU A 61 2.60 4.39 3.80
N TYR A 62 1.48 3.91 4.34
CA TYR A 62 0.64 4.60 5.29
C TYR A 62 0.45 3.76 6.55
N TRP A 63 0.44 4.44 7.70
CA TRP A 63 -0.06 3.88 8.95
C TRP A 63 -1.53 4.23 9.11
N ILE A 64 -2.38 3.22 9.20
CA ILE A 64 -3.83 3.37 9.38
C ILE A 64 -4.27 2.60 10.62
N SER A 65 -4.98 3.28 11.51
CA SER A 65 -5.55 2.69 12.72
C SER A 65 -6.94 3.24 13.02
N GLY A 66 -7.63 2.64 13.99
CA GLY A 66 -8.77 3.30 14.63
C GLY A 66 -8.33 4.57 15.35
N VAL A 67 -9.26 5.51 15.48
CA VAL A 67 -9.06 6.67 16.37
C VAL A 67 -9.13 6.26 17.83
N LYS A 68 -8.31 6.89 18.68
CA LYS A 68 -8.20 6.61 20.11
C LYS A 68 -9.09 7.58 20.88
N LYS A 69 -9.82 7.07 21.88
CA LYS A 69 -10.69 7.89 22.75
C LYS A 69 -9.97 8.99 23.52
N ASN A 70 -8.66 8.87 23.69
CA ASN A 70 -7.85 9.88 24.37
C ASN A 70 -7.34 10.99 23.42
N GLY A 71 -7.58 10.87 22.10
CA GLY A 71 -7.11 11.82 21.09
C GLY A 71 -5.59 11.80 20.84
N PHE A 72 -4.86 10.82 21.37
CA PHE A 72 -3.42 10.66 21.12
C PHE A 72 -3.18 9.70 19.95
N ASP A 73 -3.77 10.01 18.80
CA ASP A 73 -3.78 9.12 17.63
C ASP A 73 -2.38 8.87 17.07
N ARG A 74 -1.62 9.96 16.87
CA ARG A 74 -0.22 9.91 16.41
C ARG A 74 0.70 9.18 17.38
N HIS A 75 1.79 8.64 16.84
CA HIS A 75 2.88 8.04 17.63
C HIS A 75 3.42 9.01 18.70
N THR A 76 3.87 8.49 19.85
CA THR A 76 4.28 9.30 21.01
C THR A 76 5.48 10.21 20.72
N PHE A 77 6.35 9.82 19.80
CA PHE A 77 7.49 10.63 19.35
C PHE A 77 7.19 11.40 18.04
N GLY A 78 5.96 11.27 17.53
CA GLY A 78 5.54 11.96 16.33
C GLY A 78 5.24 13.43 16.59
N SER A 79 5.28 14.23 15.52
CA SER A 79 5.00 15.67 15.57
C SER A 79 4.17 16.12 14.38
N GLY A 80 3.74 17.39 14.40
CA GLY A 80 2.92 17.98 13.36
C GLY A 80 1.42 17.88 13.64
N LYS A 81 0.66 18.78 13.00
CA LYS A 81 -0.79 18.83 13.13
C LYS A 81 -1.44 17.66 12.39
N ILE A 82 -2.60 17.25 12.87
CA ILE A 82 -3.45 16.23 12.25
C ILE A 82 -4.62 16.94 11.58
N ALA A 83 -4.83 16.68 10.29
CA ALA A 83 -5.91 17.27 9.55
C ALA A 83 -7.21 16.47 9.76
N VAL A 84 -8.24 17.10 10.30
CA VAL A 84 -9.54 16.49 10.54
C VAL A 84 -10.47 16.85 9.38
N ASP A 85 -11.05 15.82 8.76
CA ASP A 85 -12.06 15.96 7.72
C ASP A 85 -13.25 16.76 8.26
N SER A 86 -13.56 17.87 7.61
CA SER A 86 -14.59 18.85 7.99
C SER A 86 -15.95 18.20 8.26
N ARG A 87 -16.26 17.10 7.56
CA ARG A 87 -17.55 16.39 7.63
C ARG A 87 -17.73 15.60 8.93
N ILE A 88 -16.64 15.22 9.59
CA ILE A 88 -16.66 14.33 10.77
C ILE A 88 -16.14 14.97 12.05
N VAL A 89 -15.91 16.29 12.05
CA VAL A 89 -15.41 17.02 13.22
C VAL A 89 -16.25 16.72 14.47
N ASN A 90 -17.58 16.84 14.38
CA ASN A 90 -18.48 16.60 15.52
C ASN A 90 -18.48 15.14 15.99
N GLU A 91 -18.40 14.20 15.05
CA GLU A 91 -18.36 12.76 15.35
C GLU A 91 -17.04 12.40 16.04
N TYR A 92 -15.93 12.93 15.56
CA TYR A 92 -14.62 12.73 16.18
C TYR A 92 -14.55 13.36 17.57
N LEU A 93 -15.03 14.59 17.75
CA LEU A 93 -15.12 15.25 19.05
C LEU A 93 -15.92 14.42 20.07
N THR A 94 -17.01 13.80 19.62
CA THR A 94 -17.80 12.87 20.44
C THR A 94 -16.98 11.65 20.85
N ILE A 95 -16.20 11.06 19.93
CA ILE A 95 -15.34 9.90 20.21
C ILE A 95 -14.28 10.20 21.26
N ILE A 96 -13.67 11.38 21.19
CA ILE A 96 -12.60 11.81 22.11
C ILE A 96 -13.12 12.53 23.36
N ASN A 97 -14.45 12.68 23.48
CA ASN A 97 -15.14 13.38 24.56
C ASN A 97 -14.60 14.81 24.79
N ARG A 98 -14.59 15.62 23.73
CA ARG A 98 -14.16 17.03 23.76
C ARG A 98 -15.22 17.93 23.14
N SER A 99 -15.28 19.19 23.59
CA SER A 99 -16.16 20.23 23.04
C SER A 99 -15.58 20.90 21.79
N GLU A 100 -14.25 20.93 21.66
CA GLU A 100 -13.55 21.60 20.58
C GLU A 100 -12.22 20.92 20.24
N LEU A 101 -11.75 21.15 19.02
CA LEU A 101 -10.44 20.69 18.57
C LEU A 101 -9.36 21.66 19.03
N ASP A 102 -8.32 21.11 19.66
CA ASP A 102 -7.11 21.85 20.01
C ASP A 102 -6.40 22.34 18.73
N SER A 103 -6.46 23.64 18.46
CA SER A 103 -5.89 24.26 17.26
C SER A 103 -4.37 24.14 17.18
N SER A 104 -3.69 23.81 18.29
CA SER A 104 -2.25 23.50 18.29
C SER A 104 -1.97 22.11 17.70
N LYS A 105 -2.92 21.18 17.78
CA LYS A 105 -2.80 19.78 17.33
C LYS A 105 -3.54 19.48 16.05
N TYR A 106 -4.64 20.17 15.79
CA TYR A 106 -5.54 19.87 14.68
C TYR A 106 -5.66 21.03 13.71
N THR A 107 -5.92 20.68 12.46
CA THR A 107 -6.40 21.61 11.43
C THR A 107 -7.64 20.99 10.78
N ILE A 108 -8.57 21.81 10.29
CA ILE A 108 -9.75 21.30 9.59
C ILE A 108 -9.46 21.37 8.09
N THR A 109 -9.74 20.28 7.37
CA THR A 109 -9.55 20.20 5.92
C THR A 109 -10.75 19.56 5.26
N ASP A 110 -11.00 19.93 4.01
CA ASP A 110 -11.83 19.12 3.13
C ASP A 110 -10.97 17.99 2.53
N VAL A 111 -11.61 16.85 2.28
CA VAL A 111 -10.99 15.69 1.63
C VAL A 111 -11.73 15.36 0.35
N ILE A 112 -11.02 14.80 -0.63
CA ILE A 112 -11.59 14.38 -1.89
C ILE A 112 -12.51 13.18 -1.65
N THR A 113 -13.78 13.30 -2.04
CA THR A 113 -14.83 12.29 -1.81
C THR A 113 -15.25 11.54 -3.07
N ASN A 114 -14.63 11.84 -4.22
CA ASN A 114 -14.99 11.22 -5.48
C ASN A 114 -14.84 9.69 -5.39
N ASP A 115 -15.74 8.98 -6.09
CA ASP A 115 -15.72 7.52 -6.07
C ASP A 115 -14.52 6.98 -6.86
N VAL A 116 -13.39 6.82 -6.16
CA VAL A 116 -12.17 6.21 -6.70
C VAL A 116 -12.31 4.72 -6.96
N LYS A 117 -13.46 4.10 -6.65
CA LYS A 117 -13.66 2.65 -6.90
C LYS A 117 -13.47 2.28 -8.35
N LYS A 118 -13.90 3.12 -9.31
CA LYS A 118 -13.72 2.80 -10.73
C LYS A 118 -12.23 2.74 -11.09
N GLN A 119 -11.46 3.74 -10.67
CA GLN A 119 -10.01 3.76 -10.87
C GLN A 119 -9.32 2.61 -10.14
N THR A 120 -9.74 2.32 -8.90
CA THR A 120 -9.20 1.21 -8.12
C THR A 120 -9.47 -0.13 -8.79
N TYR A 121 -10.68 -0.34 -9.31
CA TYR A 121 -11.05 -1.57 -10.00
C TYR A 121 -10.17 -1.80 -11.23
N LEU A 122 -9.89 -0.74 -12.00
CA LEU A 122 -8.98 -0.81 -13.13
C LEU A 122 -7.56 -1.18 -12.69
N ILE A 123 -7.03 -0.51 -11.66
CA ILE A 123 -5.70 -0.83 -11.11
C ILE A 123 -5.65 -2.25 -10.52
N GLU A 124 -6.69 -2.69 -9.81
CA GLU A 124 -6.76 -4.05 -9.24
C GLU A 124 -6.75 -5.11 -10.34
N ASN A 125 -7.50 -4.92 -11.43
CA ASN A 125 -7.49 -5.82 -12.57
C ASN A 125 -6.14 -5.81 -13.29
N GLU A 126 -5.56 -4.63 -13.53
CA GLU A 126 -4.25 -4.50 -14.19
C GLU A 126 -3.14 -5.20 -13.38
N LEU A 127 -3.14 -5.01 -12.05
CA LEU A 127 -2.21 -5.71 -11.15
C LEU A 127 -2.44 -7.23 -11.14
N GLU A 128 -3.69 -7.68 -11.22
CA GLU A 128 -4.02 -9.11 -11.28
C GLU A 128 -3.58 -9.72 -12.61
N GLU A 129 -3.81 -9.04 -13.73
CA GLU A 129 -3.34 -9.44 -15.07
C GLU A 129 -1.80 -9.50 -15.11
N GLU A 130 -1.11 -8.51 -14.54
CA GLU A 130 0.34 -8.54 -14.40
C GLU A 130 0.83 -9.71 -13.55
N GLU A 131 0.18 -9.99 -12.42
CA GLU A 131 0.57 -11.08 -11.52
C GLU A 131 0.31 -12.45 -12.16
N ILE A 132 -0.79 -12.60 -12.91
CA ILE A 132 -1.06 -13.79 -13.72
C ILE A 132 0.02 -13.95 -14.78
N PHE A 133 0.33 -12.90 -15.53
CA PHE A 133 1.37 -12.93 -16.57
C PHE A 133 2.74 -13.33 -16.01
N LYS A 134 3.15 -12.73 -14.88
CA LYS A 134 4.39 -13.08 -14.17
C LYS A 134 4.39 -14.55 -13.73
N ASN A 135 3.28 -15.05 -13.18
CA ASN A 135 3.16 -16.46 -12.78
C ASN A 135 3.18 -17.42 -13.98
N GLU A 136 2.54 -17.07 -15.09
CA GLU A 136 2.56 -17.87 -16.32
C GLU A 136 3.98 -18.00 -16.89
N ILE A 137 4.76 -16.92 -16.89
CA ILE A 137 6.18 -16.94 -17.29
C ILE A 137 6.95 -17.99 -16.45
N LEU A 138 6.74 -18.01 -15.14
CA LEU A 138 7.44 -18.92 -14.22
C LEU A 138 7.08 -20.40 -14.42
N LEU A 139 6.00 -20.70 -15.13
CA LEU A 139 5.56 -22.08 -15.42
C LEU A 139 6.13 -22.64 -16.73
N LYS A 140 6.62 -21.78 -17.62
CA LYS A 140 7.14 -22.16 -18.95
C LYS A 140 8.61 -22.55 -18.89
N ASN A 141 9.06 -23.34 -19.87
CA ASN A 141 10.48 -23.61 -20.01
C ASN A 141 11.19 -22.36 -20.55
N PRO A 142 12.37 -21.96 -20.04
CA PRO A 142 13.08 -20.76 -20.53
C PRO A 142 13.23 -20.69 -22.05
N ILE A 143 13.41 -21.83 -22.72
CA ILE A 143 13.57 -21.89 -24.18
C ILE A 143 12.30 -21.47 -24.95
N GLU A 144 11.12 -21.57 -24.32
CA GLU A 144 9.82 -21.22 -24.90
C GLU A 144 9.47 -19.73 -24.73
N LEU A 145 10.24 -19.00 -23.91
CA LEU A 145 10.02 -17.59 -23.61
C LEU A 145 10.72 -16.69 -24.63
N SER A 146 10.09 -15.57 -24.99
CA SER A 146 10.76 -14.47 -25.71
C SER A 146 11.80 -13.77 -24.83
N ASN A 147 12.73 -13.01 -25.43
CA ASN A 147 13.72 -12.25 -24.66
C ASN A 147 13.07 -11.25 -23.69
N SER A 148 11.99 -10.60 -24.10
CA SER A 148 11.24 -9.69 -23.24
C SER A 148 10.55 -10.41 -22.07
N GLU A 149 10.02 -11.61 -22.29
CA GLU A 149 9.45 -12.43 -21.19
C GLU A 149 10.54 -12.91 -20.22
N LEU A 150 11.73 -13.28 -20.73
CA LEU A 150 12.88 -13.63 -19.90
C LEU A 150 13.31 -12.45 -19.03
N GLU A 151 13.46 -11.25 -19.60
CA GLU A 151 13.81 -10.03 -18.86
C GLU A 151 12.76 -9.67 -17.81
N ALA A 152 11.47 -9.72 -18.16
CA ALA A 152 10.38 -9.48 -17.23
C ALA A 152 10.39 -10.49 -16.06
N GLY A 153 10.57 -11.78 -16.37
CA GLY A 153 10.68 -12.84 -15.37
C GLY A 153 11.89 -12.67 -14.45
N ILE A 154 13.06 -12.31 -15.00
CA ILE A 154 14.28 -12.04 -14.23
C ILE A 154 14.04 -10.89 -13.25
N ASN A 155 13.49 -9.77 -13.71
CA ASN A 155 13.21 -8.61 -12.86
C ASN A 155 12.25 -8.98 -11.70
N HIS A 156 11.18 -9.71 -12.00
CA HIS A 156 10.24 -10.18 -10.99
C HIS A 156 10.89 -11.14 -9.97
N LEU A 157 11.77 -12.04 -10.42
CA LEU A 157 12.50 -12.96 -9.55
C LEU A 157 13.50 -12.24 -8.64
N ILE A 158 14.19 -11.20 -9.13
CA ILE A 158 15.07 -10.35 -8.32
C ILE A 158 14.28 -9.70 -7.19
N GLU A 159 13.14 -9.09 -7.50
CA GLU A 159 12.26 -8.47 -6.50
C GLU A 159 11.78 -9.50 -5.47
N SER A 160 11.36 -10.68 -5.94
CA SER A 160 10.91 -11.78 -5.09
C SER A 160 12.01 -12.33 -4.18
N GLU A 161 13.26 -12.39 -4.66
CA GLU A 161 14.43 -12.75 -3.84
C GLU A 161 14.67 -11.75 -2.71
N VAL A 162 14.59 -10.44 -3.01
CA VAL A 162 14.77 -9.38 -2.01
C VAL A 162 13.68 -9.44 -0.94
N ASN A 163 12.44 -9.68 -1.35
CA ASN A 163 11.27 -9.65 -0.48
C ASN A 163 11.00 -10.99 0.26
N ALA A 164 11.68 -12.08 -0.13
CA ALA A 164 11.41 -13.40 0.44
C ALA A 164 11.93 -13.55 1.88
N ARG A 165 10.98 -13.68 2.82
CA ARG A 165 11.24 -13.89 4.25
C ARG A 165 12.11 -15.11 4.55
N TYR A 166 11.88 -16.22 3.87
CA TYR A 166 12.51 -17.51 4.17
C TYR A 166 13.63 -17.85 3.18
N ASN A 167 14.75 -18.39 3.70
CA ASN A 167 15.90 -18.83 2.89
C ASN A 167 15.49 -19.83 1.79
N LYS A 168 14.50 -20.71 2.06
CA LYS A 168 14.01 -21.68 1.07
C LYS A 168 13.39 -21.00 -0.15
N GLY A 169 12.53 -20.00 0.08
CA GLY A 169 11.92 -19.21 -1.01
C GLY A 169 12.98 -18.47 -1.82
N ARG A 170 13.90 -17.77 -1.12
CA ARG A 170 15.01 -17.05 -1.77
C ARG A 170 15.85 -17.94 -2.69
N ARG A 171 16.20 -19.15 -2.23
CA ARG A 171 16.96 -20.11 -3.05
C ARG A 171 16.17 -20.55 -4.28
N SER A 172 14.89 -20.87 -4.12
CA SER A 172 14.01 -21.27 -5.22
C SER A 172 13.92 -20.19 -6.30
N TYR A 173 13.70 -18.93 -5.93
CA TYR A 173 13.63 -17.83 -6.89
C TYR A 173 14.97 -17.62 -7.62
N LYS A 174 16.08 -17.66 -6.87
CA LYS A 174 17.42 -17.55 -7.43
C LYS A 174 17.75 -18.64 -8.45
N GLU A 175 17.36 -19.88 -8.17
CA GLU A 175 17.59 -21.01 -9.07
C GLU A 175 16.87 -20.81 -10.41
N ILE A 176 15.60 -20.38 -10.37
CA ILE A 176 14.82 -20.09 -11.59
C ILE A 176 15.44 -18.90 -12.34
N ARG A 177 15.83 -17.83 -11.63
CA ARG A 177 16.44 -16.65 -12.26
C ARG A 177 17.70 -17.01 -13.03
N ILE A 178 18.58 -17.83 -12.44
CA ILE A 178 19.82 -18.26 -13.10
C ILE A 178 19.53 -19.05 -14.38
N LEU A 179 18.45 -19.84 -14.43
CA LEU A 179 18.06 -20.54 -15.66
C LEU A 179 17.64 -19.56 -16.75
N PHE A 180 16.89 -18.51 -16.39
CA PHE A 180 16.45 -17.49 -17.34
C PHE A 180 17.64 -16.66 -17.86
N GLU A 181 18.54 -16.24 -16.97
CA GLU A 181 19.76 -15.51 -17.31
C GLU A 181 20.67 -16.31 -18.26
N LYS A 182 20.80 -17.61 -18.02
CA LYS A 182 21.59 -18.51 -18.89
C LYS A 182 21.00 -18.59 -20.29
N GLU A 183 19.68 -18.75 -20.41
CA GLU A 183 19.02 -18.81 -21.72
C GLU A 183 19.14 -17.47 -22.46
N LEU A 184 18.96 -16.35 -21.77
CA LEU A 184 19.11 -15.03 -22.36
C LEU A 184 20.55 -14.78 -22.84
N THR A 185 21.55 -15.19 -22.04
CA THR A 185 22.97 -15.09 -22.40
C THR A 185 23.30 -15.94 -23.63
N LYS A 186 22.83 -17.20 -23.65
CA LYS A 186 23.02 -18.11 -24.78
C LYS A 186 22.53 -17.50 -26.10
N ARG A 187 21.36 -16.86 -26.09
CA ARG A 187 20.80 -16.20 -27.29
C ARG A 187 21.57 -14.95 -27.74
N ALA A 188 22.29 -14.30 -26.83
CA ALA A 188 23.13 -13.15 -27.19
C ALA A 188 24.46 -13.55 -27.83
N GLU A 189 24.86 -14.82 -27.69
CA GLU A 189 26.08 -15.40 -28.24
C GLU A 189 25.85 -16.12 -29.59
N GLU A 190 24.59 -16.30 -30.00
CA GLU A 190 24.13 -16.88 -31.29
C GLU A 190 23.85 -15.79 -32.35
#